data_AF-A0A932DFL9-F1
#
_entry.id   AF-A0A932DFL9-F1
#
_cell.length_a   1.000
_cell.length_b   1.000
_cell.length_c   1.000
_cell.angle_alpha   90.00
_cell.angle_beta   90.00
_cell.angle_gamma   90.00
#
_symmetry.space_group_name_H-M   'P 1'
#
loop_
_entity.id
_entity.type
_entity.pdbx_description
1 polymer ?
#
loop_
_entity_poly.entity_id
_entity_poly.type
_entity_poly.pdbx_seq_one_letter_code
_entity_poly.pdbx_strand_id
1 'polypeptide(L)' 'MPQTIRFEVEMPDDLARLRLPKGVERRLHELLDKQDSARPLTDAERREAEGLADLNDLLSLLRLRSKRLSKRVG' A
#
# COMPACT_ATOMS: atom_id res chain seq x y z
N MET A 1 -18.80 -7.77 33.86
CA MET A 1 -19.44 -8.40 32.70
C MET A 1 -18.84 -7.78 31.43
N PRO A 2 -18.02 -8.48 30.63
CA PRO A 2 -17.54 -7.93 29.37
C PRO A 2 -18.69 -7.89 28.35
N GLN A 3 -18.89 -6.74 27.72
CA GLN A 3 -19.88 -6.57 26.66
C GLN A 3 -19.14 -6.50 25.32
N THR A 4 -19.51 -7.37 24.38
CA THR A 4 -18.96 -7.33 23.02
C THR A 4 -19.92 -6.53 22.15
N ILE A 5 -19.45 -5.40 21.63
CA ILE A 5 -20.21 -4.58 20.68
C ILE A 5 -19.73 -4.93 19.27
N ARG A 6 -20.65 -5.29 18.39
CA ARG A 6 -20.41 -5.48 16.95
C ARG A 6 -21.03 -4.31 16.20
N PHE A 7 -20.23 -3.60 15.42
CA PHE A 7 -20.70 -2.58 14.47
C PHE A 7 -20.33 -3.01 13.06
N GLU A 8 -21.24 -2.77 12.12
CA GLU A 8 -21.02 -2.96 10.70
C GLU A 8 -20.60 -1.61 10.10
N VAL A 9 -19.47 -1.60 9.39
CA VAL A 9 -18.95 -0.42 8.72
C VAL A 9 -19.02 -0.70 7.23
N GLU A 10 -19.71 0.15 6.48
CA GLU A 10 -19.67 0.10 5.02
C GLU A 10 -18.24 0.35 4.55
N MET A 11 -17.68 -0.62 3.82
CA MET A 11 -16.36 -0.48 3.25
C MET A 11 -16.45 0.44 2.04
N PRO A 12 -15.74 1.57 2.03
CA PRO A 12 -15.76 2.48 0.89
C PRO A 12 -15.32 1.77 -0.40
N ASP A 13 -16.10 1.89 -1.47
CA ASP A 13 -15.83 1.26 -2.77
C ASP A 13 -14.51 1.73 -3.41
N ASP A 14 -14.04 2.90 -3.02
CA ASP A 14 -12.78 3.49 -3.45
C ASP A 14 -11.55 2.86 -2.78
N LEU A 15 -11.70 2.05 -1.72
CA LEU A 15 -10.59 1.30 -1.12
C LEU A 15 -9.93 0.35 -2.12
N ALA A 16 -10.69 -0.23 -3.05
CA ALA A 16 -10.16 -1.04 -4.13
C ALA A 16 -9.27 -0.23 -5.12
N ARG A 17 -9.41 1.10 -5.11
CA ARG A 17 -8.68 2.07 -5.93
C ARG A 17 -7.48 2.70 -5.23
N LEU A 18 -7.29 2.47 -3.93
CA LEU A 18 -6.10 2.94 -3.21
C LEU A 18 -4.82 2.47 -3.92
N ARG A 19 -3.98 3.40 -4.33
CA ARG A 19 -2.65 3.17 -4.92
C ARG A 19 -1.71 4.21 -4.32
N LEU A 20 -0.41 4.00 -4.50
CA LEU A 20 0.52 5.11 -4.34
C LEU A 20 0.10 6.26 -5.28
N PRO A 21 0.11 7.52 -4.81
CA PRO A 21 -0.04 8.66 -5.69
C PRO A 21 1.06 8.64 -6.77
N LYS A 22 0.74 9.07 -8.00
CA LYS A 22 1.66 8.98 -9.15
C LYS A 22 3.07 9.51 -8.88
N GLY A 23 3.20 10.63 -8.16
CA GLY A 23 4.50 11.21 -7.82
C GLY A 23 5.33 10.31 -6.88
N VAL A 24 4.66 9.64 -5.96
CA VAL A 24 5.25 8.72 -4.98
C VAL A 24 5.62 7.39 -5.65
N GLU A 25 4.74 6.86 -6.51
CA GLU A 25 5.01 5.67 -7.32
C GLU A 25 6.23 5.88 -8.23
N ARG A 26 6.30 7.03 -8.91
CA ARG A 26 7.49 7.40 -9.71
C ARG A 26 8.76 7.43 -8.86
N ARG A 27 8.70 8.03 -7.67
CA ARG A 27 9.86 8.12 -6.77
C ARG A 27 10.34 6.72 -6.33
N LEU A 28 9.41 5.82 -6.00
CA LEU A 28 9.75 4.44 -5.70
C LEU A 28 10.45 3.76 -6.89
N HIS A 29 9.93 3.91 -8.11
CA HIS A 29 10.59 3.35 -9.31
C HIS A 29 11.97 3.95 -9.55
N GLU A 30 12.15 5.26 -9.43
CA GLU A 30 13.47 5.90 -9.55
C GLU A 30 14.50 5.34 -8.57
N LEU A 31 14.09 5.03 -7.33
CA LEU A 31 14.95 4.44 -6.31
C LEU A 31 15.30 2.98 -6.63
N LEU A 32 14.33 2.19 -7.10
CA LEU A 32 14.55 0.80 -7.51
C LEU A 32 15.47 0.71 -8.73
N ASP A 33 15.22 1.55 -9.75
CA ASP A 33 16.06 1.64 -10.94
C ASP A 33 17.51 2.03 -10.57
N LYS A 34 17.67 2.95 -9.62
CA LYS A 34 18.99 3.33 -9.12
C LYS A 34 19.65 2.19 -8.35
N GLN A 35 18.92 1.42 -7.55
CA GLN A 35 19.45 0.27 -6.82
C GLN A 35 19.95 -0.84 -7.76
N ASP A 36 19.25 -1.06 -8.87
CA ASP A 36 19.63 -2.04 -9.90
C ASP A 36 20.77 -1.54 -10.81
N SER A 37 21.09 -0.24 -10.73
CA SER A 37 22.22 0.36 -11.44
C SER A 37 23.56 0.11 -10.73
N ALA A 38 24.66 0.43 -11.41
CA ALA A 38 26.00 0.36 -10.81
C ALA A 38 26.25 1.41 -9.70
N ARG A 39 25.30 2.31 -9.41
CA ARG A 39 25.43 3.34 -8.37
C ARG A 39 24.66 2.94 -7.12
N PRO A 40 25.32 2.74 -5.98
CA PRO A 40 24.62 2.39 -4.75
C PRO A 40 23.70 3.53 -4.28
N LEU A 41 22.57 3.15 -3.67
CA LEU A 41 21.75 4.07 -2.90
C LEU A 41 22.53 4.61 -1.70
N THR A 42 22.31 5.88 -1.38
CA THR A 42 22.67 6.42 -0.06
C THR A 42 21.79 5.79 1.02
N ASP A 43 22.21 5.87 2.27
CA ASP A 43 21.41 5.34 3.39
C ASP A 43 20.03 5.99 3.50
N ALA A 44 19.92 7.28 3.16
CA ALA A 44 18.64 7.99 3.14
C ALA A 44 17.72 7.45 2.03
N GLU A 45 18.25 7.25 0.83
CA GLU A 45 17.51 6.69 -0.31
C GLU A 45 17.10 5.24 -0.07
N ARG A 46 17.94 4.44 0.58
CA ARG A 46 17.60 3.06 0.96
C ARG A 46 16.39 3.04 1.91
N ARG A 47 16.43 3.85 2.98
CA ARG A 47 15.30 3.96 3.91
C ARG A 47 14.02 4.45 3.25
N GLU A 48 14.16 5.39 2.31
CA GLU A 48 13.02 5.88 1.53
C GLU A 48 12.43 4.76 0.65
N ALA A 49 13.28 4.01 -0.06
CA ALA A 49 12.86 2.91 -0.91
C ALA A 49 12.13 1.82 -0.11
N GLU A 50 12.69 1.42 1.05
CA GLU A 50 12.09 0.46 1.97
C GLU A 50 10.71 0.94 2.45
N GLY A 51 10.60 2.17 2.95
CA GLY A 51 9.33 2.70 3.44
C GLY A 51 8.27 2.85 2.34
N LEU A 52 8.67 3.23 1.12
CA LEU A 52 7.76 3.32 -0.02
C LEU A 52 7.29 1.94 -0.51
N ALA A 53 8.17 0.93 -0.48
CA ALA A 53 7.82 -0.45 -0.79
C ALA A 53 6.83 -1.02 0.23
N ASP A 54 7.10 -0.85 1.53
CA ASP A 54 6.21 -1.28 2.62
C ASP A 54 4.81 -0.65 2.50
N LEU A 55 4.76 0.65 2.17
CA LEU A 55 3.50 1.34 1.94
C LEU A 55 2.75 0.77 0.73
N ASN A 56 3.45 0.51 -0.37
CA ASN A 56 2.84 -0.08 -1.57
C ASN A 56 2.24 -1.48 -1.28
N ASP A 57 2.94 -2.29 -0.48
CA ASP A 57 2.48 -3.62 -0.07
C ASP A 57 1.24 -3.53 0.82
N LEU A 58 1.25 -2.64 1.81
CA LEU A 58 0.08 -2.37 2.65
C LEU A 58 -1.14 -1.98 1.80
N LEU A 59 -0.98 -1.02 0.88
CA LEU A 59 -2.07 -0.60 -0.01
C LEU A 59 -2.55 -1.76 -0.91
N SER A 60 -1.62 -2.59 -1.39
CA SER A 60 -1.93 -3.80 -2.15
C SER A 60 -2.78 -4.80 -1.35
N LEU A 61 -2.41 -5.05 -0.10
CA LEU A 61 -3.17 -5.90 0.83
C LEU A 61 -4.57 -5.33 1.12
N LEU A 62 -4.69 -4.02 1.36
CA LEU A 62 -5.97 -3.36 1.60
C LEU A 62 -6.91 -3.51 0.40
N ARG A 63 -6.41 -3.28 -0.83
CA ARG A 63 -7.21 -3.50 -2.05
C ARG A 63 -7.65 -4.94 -2.20
N LEU A 64 -6.77 -5.91 -1.91
CA LEU A 64 -7.10 -7.33 -2.02
C LEU A 64 -8.21 -7.72 -1.03
N ARG A 65 -8.13 -7.20 0.21
CA ARG A 65 -9.17 -7.40 1.23
C ARG A 65 -10.49 -6.74 0.82
N SER A 66 -10.44 -5.49 0.37
CA SER A 66 -11.61 -4.77 -0.15
C SER A 66 -12.29 -5.54 -1.30
N LYS A 67 -11.55 -5.97 -2.32
CA LYS A 67 -12.09 -6.77 -3.43
C LYS A 67 -12.76 -8.08 -2.98
N ARG A 68 -12.23 -8.76 -1.96
CA ARG A 68 -12.82 -9.99 -1.40
C ARG A 68 -14.07 -9.74 -0.57
N LEU A 69 -14.23 -8.54 -0.03
CA LEU A 69 -15.44 -8.14 0.69
C LEU A 69 -16.54 -7.76 -0.31
N SER A 70 -16.24 -6.94 -1.33
CA SER A 70 -17.21 -6.59 -2.38
C SER A 70 -17.74 -7.83 -3.12
N LYS A 71 -16.90 -8.84 -3.40
CA LYS A 71 -17.32 -10.12 -4.01
C LYS A 71 -18.22 -11.00 -3.12
N ARG A 72 -18.31 -10.73 -1.82
CA ARG A 72 -19.15 -11.49 -0.88
C ARG A 72 -20.52 -10.86 -0.64
N VAL A 73 -20.68 -9.61 -1.05
CA VAL A 73 -21.90 -8.80 -0.82
C VAL A 73 -22.75 -8.68 -2.09
N GLY A 74 -22.21 -9.04 -3.27
CA GLY A 74 -22.97 -9.23 -4.51
C GLY A 74 -23.21 -10.70 -4.81
#